data_AF-A0AAV8TRN4-F1
#
_entry.id   AF-A0AAV8TRN4-F1
#
_cell.length_a   1.000
_cell.length_b   1.000
_cell.length_c   1.000
_cell.angle_alpha   90.00
_cell.angle_beta   90.00
_cell.angle_gamma   90.00
#
_symmetry.space_group_name_H-M   'P 1'
#
loop_
_entity.id
_entity.type
_entity.pdbx_description
1 polymer ?
#
loop_
_entity_poly.entity_id
_entity_poly.type
_entity_poly.pdbx_seq_one_letter_code
_entity_poly.pdbx_strand_id
1 'polypeptide(L)'
;MWVFYVISLPLTLGMVILTLRYFAGPEVPRYVLFTVGYTWFCFLSIIMLVPADIWTTKFDLSNGGISFFWSWPYWSSFLLSWAVVPLIQGFEDAGDFTVAERFKTSIHANVIFYLIVGSIGFFGLVLLIMLNKIRRGGVLGFAMACSNTFGLVTGVFLLGFGVSEIPKGLWRNADWTTRQKVLSHKIAKMAVKLDDTHQELSNAIVVVDWEKMIWTMMQMRNQWQH
;
A
#
# COMPACT_ATOMS: atom_id res chain seq x y z
N MET A 1 -34.18 9.87 2.84
CA MET A 1 -32.71 9.92 2.98
C MET A 1 -32.16 8.91 3.99
N TRP A 2 -32.71 8.78 5.19
CA TRP A 2 -32.26 7.80 6.18
C TRP A 2 -32.20 6.35 5.67
N VAL A 3 -33.24 5.89 4.97
CA VAL A 3 -33.26 4.54 4.35
C VAL A 3 -32.13 4.35 3.34
N PHE A 4 -31.81 5.38 2.54
CA PHE A 4 -30.70 5.34 1.60
C PHE A 4 -29.35 5.19 2.32
N TYR A 5 -29.12 5.94 3.39
CA TYR A 5 -27.89 5.79 4.20
C TYR A 5 -27.80 4.44 4.90
N VAL A 6 -28.92 3.95 5.44
CA VAL A 6 -28.99 2.64 6.12
C VAL A 6 -28.69 1.48 5.16
N ILE A 7 -28.96 1.63 3.86
CA ILE A 7 -28.65 0.59 2.85
C ILE A 7 -27.26 0.80 2.25
N SER A 8 -26.90 2.03 1.90
CA SER A 8 -25.64 2.33 1.19
C SER A 8 -24.40 2.20 2.07
N LEU A 9 -24.51 2.46 3.37
CA LEU A 9 -23.40 2.31 4.31
C LEU A 9 -22.97 0.84 4.51
N PRO A 10 -23.86 -0.12 4.85
CA PRO A 10 -23.48 -1.52 4.92
C PRO A 10 -23.10 -2.10 3.55
N LEU A 11 -23.68 -1.59 2.45
CA LEU A 11 -23.25 -1.98 1.10
C LEU A 11 -21.79 -1.58 0.83
N THR A 12 -21.42 -0.33 1.09
CA THR A 12 -20.05 0.16 0.88
C THR A 12 -19.06 -0.54 1.81
N LEU A 13 -19.39 -0.71 3.09
CA LEU A 13 -18.56 -1.49 4.02
C LEU A 13 -18.44 -2.96 3.61
N GLY A 14 -19.54 -3.57 3.16
CA GLY A 14 -19.55 -4.94 2.66
C GLY A 14 -18.63 -5.11 1.45
N MET A 15 -18.68 -4.18 0.50
CA MET A 15 -17.77 -4.15 -0.65
C MET A 15 -16.30 -4.05 -0.21
N VAL A 16 -15.97 -3.12 0.70
CA VAL A 16 -14.60 -2.96 1.23
C VAL A 16 -14.11 -4.24 1.92
N ILE A 17 -14.95 -4.87 2.75
CA ILE A 17 -14.58 -6.10 3.47
C ILE A 17 -14.39 -7.26 2.48
N LEU A 18 -15.26 -7.39 1.49
CA LEU A 18 -15.17 -8.44 0.47
C LEU A 18 -13.90 -8.30 -0.37
N THR A 19 -13.60 -7.11 -0.85
CA THR A 19 -12.37 -6.86 -1.61
C THR A 19 -11.15 -7.09 -0.71
N LEU A 20 -11.21 -6.72 0.57
CA LEU A 20 -10.07 -6.92 1.48
C LEU A 20 -9.82 -8.41 1.68
N ARG A 21 -10.86 -9.20 1.90
CA ARG A 21 -10.74 -10.66 2.04
C ARG A 21 -10.28 -11.33 0.76
N TYR A 22 -10.64 -10.80 -0.40
CA TYR A 22 -10.22 -11.37 -1.68
C TYR A 22 -8.74 -11.11 -1.98
N PHE A 23 -8.23 -9.91 -1.67
CA PHE A 23 -6.86 -9.52 -2.01
C PHE A 23 -5.85 -9.64 -0.86
N ALA A 24 -6.29 -9.73 0.41
CA ALA A 24 -5.37 -9.87 1.54
C ALA A 24 -4.80 -11.28 1.63
N GLY A 25 -3.47 -11.38 1.69
CA GLY A 25 -2.78 -12.61 2.04
C GLY A 25 -2.94 -12.96 3.54
N PRO A 26 -2.78 -14.23 3.92
CA PRO A 26 -2.95 -14.68 5.31
C PRO A 26 -1.92 -14.09 6.29
N GLU A 27 -0.78 -13.59 5.81
CA GLU A 27 0.32 -13.05 6.63
C GLU A 27 0.39 -11.51 6.65
N VAL A 28 -0.62 -10.81 6.10
CA VAL A 28 -0.58 -9.34 6.00
C VAL A 28 -0.75 -8.69 7.38
N PRO A 29 0.13 -7.74 7.77
CA PRO A 29 0.01 -7.03 9.05
C PRO A 29 -1.31 -6.25 9.16
N ARG A 30 -1.89 -6.21 10.37
CA ARG A 30 -3.20 -5.58 10.60
C ARG A 30 -3.23 -4.08 10.28
N TYR A 31 -2.14 -3.35 10.53
CA TYR A 31 -2.08 -1.91 10.21
C TYR A 31 -2.17 -1.64 8.70
N VAL A 32 -1.54 -2.48 7.87
CA VAL A 32 -1.66 -2.39 6.41
C VAL A 32 -3.11 -2.64 5.99
N LEU A 33 -3.73 -3.66 6.56
CA LEU A 33 -5.11 -4.04 6.26
C LEU A 33 -6.10 -2.90 6.60
N PHE A 34 -5.95 -2.26 7.76
CA PHE A 34 -6.76 -1.11 8.13
C PHE A 34 -6.54 0.09 7.22
N THR A 35 -5.28 0.42 6.89
CA THR A 35 -4.99 1.55 6.00
C THR A 35 -5.57 1.33 4.60
N VAL A 36 -5.41 0.14 4.02
CA VAL A 36 -5.98 -0.20 2.71
C VAL A 36 -7.51 -0.19 2.75
N GLY A 37 -8.09 -0.77 3.80
CA GLY A 37 -9.54 -0.75 4.01
C GLY A 37 -10.11 0.65 4.08
N TYR A 38 -9.46 1.53 4.83
CA TYR A 38 -9.85 2.94 4.94
C TYR A 38 -9.68 3.68 3.61
N THR A 39 -8.61 3.39 2.86
CA THR A 39 -8.39 3.95 1.51
C THR A 39 -9.56 3.61 0.58
N TRP A 40 -9.97 2.35 0.57
CA TRP A 40 -11.10 1.90 -0.26
C TRP A 40 -12.44 2.43 0.23
N PHE A 41 -12.61 2.59 1.54
CA PHE A 41 -13.78 3.27 2.09
C PHE A 41 -13.85 4.73 1.61
N CYS A 42 -12.74 5.48 1.66
CA CYS A 42 -12.67 6.84 1.15
C CYS A 42 -13.02 6.89 -0.35
N PHE A 43 -12.54 5.94 -1.15
CA PHE A 43 -12.86 5.87 -2.58
C PHE A 43 -14.34 5.54 -2.84
N LEU A 44 -14.88 4.52 -2.17
CA LEU A 44 -16.27 4.07 -2.33
C LEU A 44 -17.29 4.98 -1.65
N SER A 45 -16.85 5.93 -0.81
CA SER A 45 -17.72 6.94 -0.19
C SER A 45 -18.49 7.77 -1.23
N ILE A 46 -17.98 7.87 -2.46
CA ILE A 46 -18.64 8.55 -3.58
C ILE A 46 -20.04 7.96 -3.89
N ILE A 47 -20.23 6.66 -3.66
CA ILE A 47 -21.51 5.97 -3.85
C ILE A 47 -22.57 6.53 -2.89
N MET A 48 -22.17 6.95 -1.69
CA MET A 48 -23.06 7.58 -0.70
C MET A 48 -23.17 9.09 -0.92
N LEU A 49 -22.05 9.75 -1.22
CA LEU A 49 -21.95 11.20 -1.32
C LEU A 49 -22.69 11.79 -2.52
N VAL A 50 -22.60 11.16 -3.69
CA VAL A 50 -23.20 11.71 -4.92
C VAL A 50 -24.73 11.78 -4.83
N PRO A 51 -25.45 10.71 -4.43
CA PRO A 51 -26.91 10.79 -4.30
C PRO A 51 -27.34 11.74 -3.17
N ALA A 52 -26.56 11.83 -2.09
CA ALA A 52 -26.80 12.76 -1.00
C ALA A 52 -26.71 14.23 -1.46
N ASP A 53 -25.70 14.56 -2.27
CA ASP A 53 -25.47 15.90 -2.80
C ASP A 53 -26.54 16.33 -3.82
N ILE A 54 -26.95 15.40 -4.70
CA ILE A 54 -28.06 15.63 -5.63
C ILE A 54 -29.36 15.91 -4.87
N TRP A 55 -29.62 15.17 -3.79
CA TRP A 55 -30.80 15.38 -2.96
C TRP A 55 -30.78 16.78 -2.32
N THR A 56 -29.68 17.17 -1.69
CA THR A 56 -29.61 18.45 -0.98
C THR A 56 -29.72 19.64 -1.92
N THR A 57 -29.19 19.50 -3.14
CA THR A 57 -29.35 20.48 -4.22
C THR A 57 -30.79 20.58 -4.71
N LYS A 58 -31.52 19.47 -4.82
CA LYS A 58 -32.92 19.48 -5.29
C LYS A 58 -33.92 20.07 -4.29
N PHE A 59 -33.61 20.02 -3.00
CA PHE A 59 -34.52 20.47 -1.94
C PHE A 59 -34.07 21.79 -1.28
N ASP A 60 -33.05 22.45 -1.82
CA ASP A 60 -32.47 23.70 -1.29
C ASP A 60 -32.15 23.64 0.23
N LEU A 61 -31.71 22.46 0.71
CA LEU A 61 -31.26 22.32 2.10
C LEU A 61 -29.87 22.94 2.25
N SER A 62 -29.57 23.46 3.45
CA SER A 62 -28.26 24.07 3.75
C SER A 62 -27.10 23.11 3.43
N ASN A 63 -26.21 23.53 2.53
CA ASN A 63 -25.12 22.70 1.97
C ASN A 63 -23.91 22.48 2.91
N GLY A 64 -23.90 23.06 4.11
CA GLY A 64 -22.74 23.03 5.01
C GLY A 64 -22.31 21.62 5.41
N GLY A 65 -23.26 20.74 5.71
CA GLY A 65 -22.96 19.35 6.08
C GLY A 65 -22.35 18.55 4.93
N ILE A 66 -22.89 18.70 3.72
CA ILE A 66 -22.45 17.99 2.52
C ILE A 66 -21.05 18.42 2.11
N SER A 67 -20.72 19.71 2.24
CA SER A 67 -19.37 20.21 2.00
C SER A 67 -18.34 19.59 2.94
N PHE A 68 -18.69 19.39 4.22
CA PHE A 68 -17.83 18.69 5.17
C PHE A 68 -17.64 17.22 4.77
N PHE A 69 -18.73 16.53 4.42
CA PHE A 69 -18.67 15.13 3.98
C PHE A 69 -17.90 14.92 2.69
N TRP A 70 -17.83 15.92 1.79
CA TRP A 70 -16.95 15.89 0.61
C TRP A 70 -15.49 16.19 0.98
N SER A 71 -15.27 17.13 1.90
CA SER A 71 -13.93 17.52 2.33
C SER A 71 -13.21 16.39 3.07
N TRP A 72 -13.95 15.61 3.88
CA TRP A 72 -13.40 14.52 4.66
C TRP A 72 -12.66 13.45 3.84
N PRO A 73 -13.30 12.72 2.89
CA PRO A 73 -12.62 11.73 2.07
C PRO A 73 -11.57 12.36 1.17
N TYR A 74 -11.78 13.61 0.70
CA TYR A 74 -10.77 14.32 -0.08
C TYR A 74 -9.45 14.49 0.68
N TRP A 75 -9.51 15.09 1.87
CA TRP A 75 -8.31 15.32 2.69
C TRP A 75 -7.73 14.02 3.23
N SER A 76 -8.59 13.05 3.60
CA SER A 76 -8.15 11.72 3.99
C SER A 76 -7.39 11.01 2.87
N SER A 77 -7.92 10.97 1.66
CA SER A 77 -7.24 10.38 0.51
C SER A 77 -5.93 11.10 0.19
N PHE A 78 -5.90 12.43 0.31
CA PHE A 78 -4.68 13.20 0.11
C PHE A 78 -3.60 12.80 1.13
N LEU A 79 -3.92 12.78 2.42
CA LEU A 79 -2.98 12.37 3.48
C LEU A 79 -2.55 10.90 3.35
N LEU A 80 -3.48 10.02 2.97
CA LEU A 80 -3.17 8.62 2.76
C LEU A 80 -2.19 8.42 1.60
N SER A 81 -2.46 9.04 0.44
CA SER A 81 -1.62 8.90 -0.75
C SER A 81 -0.25 9.54 -0.58
N TRP A 82 -0.17 10.70 0.08
CA TRP A 82 1.07 11.48 0.16
C TRP A 82 1.85 11.29 1.45
N ALA A 83 1.33 10.60 2.47
CA ALA A 83 2.08 10.37 3.71
C ALA A 83 2.01 8.92 4.16
N VAL A 84 0.80 8.40 4.36
CA VAL A 84 0.63 7.10 5.04
C VAL A 84 1.07 5.94 4.16
N VAL A 85 0.63 5.88 2.91
CA VAL A 85 0.91 4.76 1.99
C VAL A 85 2.41 4.69 1.63
N PRO A 86 3.08 5.78 1.20
CA PRO A 86 4.52 5.74 0.90
C PRO A 86 5.37 5.38 2.13
N LEU A 87 4.95 5.82 3.32
CA LEU A 87 5.62 5.47 4.57
C LEU A 87 5.51 3.97 4.86
N ILE A 88 4.32 3.40 4.72
CA ILE A 88 4.12 1.95 4.90
C ILE A 88 4.92 1.16 3.88
N GLN A 89 4.93 1.58 2.60
CA GLN A 89 5.73 0.93 1.56
C GLN A 89 7.23 0.95 1.91
N GLY A 90 7.78 2.12 2.25
CA GLY A 90 9.18 2.24 2.64
C GLY A 90 9.52 1.52 3.94
N PHE A 91 8.54 1.30 4.82
CA PHE A 91 8.73 0.56 6.08
C PHE A 91 8.79 -0.95 5.85
N GLU A 92 7.93 -1.48 4.99
CA GLU A 92 7.95 -2.90 4.60
C GLU A 92 9.17 -3.24 3.73
N ASP A 93 9.58 -2.31 2.86
CA ASP A 93 10.78 -2.46 2.02
C ASP A 93 12.09 -2.39 2.85
N ALA A 94 12.05 -1.77 4.04
CA ALA A 94 13.21 -1.69 4.93
C ALA A 94 13.45 -3.04 5.63
N GLY A 95 14.49 -3.75 5.19
CA GLY A 95 14.91 -5.04 5.77
C GLY A 95 15.63 -4.97 7.12
N ASP A 96 15.70 -3.80 7.78
CA ASP A 96 16.44 -3.61 9.03
C ASP A 96 15.86 -4.47 10.17
N PHE A 97 16.63 -4.86 11.18
CA PHE A 97 16.12 -5.75 12.24
C PHE A 97 15.30 -5.00 13.32
N THR A 98 15.47 -3.69 13.44
CA THR A 98 14.81 -2.85 14.46
C THR A 98 13.71 -1.98 13.87
N VAL A 99 12.53 -1.95 14.50
CA VAL A 99 11.37 -1.14 14.05
C VAL A 99 11.71 0.36 13.94
N ALA A 100 12.53 0.88 14.86
CA ALA A 100 12.97 2.29 14.84
C ALA A 100 13.88 2.60 13.64
N GLU A 101 14.75 1.67 13.25
CA GLU A 101 15.65 1.82 12.11
C GLU A 101 14.86 1.76 10.80
N ARG A 102 13.93 0.80 10.66
CA ARG A 102 13.00 0.73 9.53
C ARG A 102 12.21 2.01 9.31
N PHE A 103 11.68 2.59 10.38
CA PHE A 103 10.91 3.83 10.30
C PHE A 103 11.79 5.02 9.87
N LYS A 104 13.02 5.12 10.38
CA LYS A 104 13.99 6.15 9.98
C LYS A 104 14.39 5.99 8.50
N THR A 105 14.67 4.76 8.07
CA THR A 105 15.01 4.42 6.68
C THR A 105 13.85 4.77 5.74
N SER A 106 12.62 4.40 6.09
CA SER A 106 11.40 4.73 5.33
C SER A 106 11.18 6.25 5.20
N ILE A 107 11.31 7.01 6.30
CA ILE A 107 11.18 8.46 6.26
C ILE A 107 12.26 9.07 5.37
N HIS A 108 13.51 8.63 5.48
CA HIS A 108 14.60 9.15 4.68
C HIS A 108 14.36 8.95 3.18
N ALA A 109 13.92 7.75 2.78
CA ALA A 109 13.56 7.45 1.39
C ALA A 109 12.42 8.34 0.88
N ASN A 110 11.37 8.50 1.68
CA ASN A 110 10.23 9.36 1.32
C ASN A 110 10.61 10.84 1.24
N VAL A 111 11.45 11.34 2.16
CA VAL A 111 11.96 12.72 2.11
C VAL A 111 12.77 12.97 0.84
N ILE A 112 13.64 12.02 0.43
CA ILE A 112 14.38 12.14 -0.84
C ILE A 112 13.41 12.23 -2.02
N PHE A 113 12.38 11.39 -2.05
CA PHE A 113 11.35 11.44 -3.10
C PHE A 113 10.66 12.82 -3.14
N TYR A 114 10.24 13.35 -2.00
CA TYR A 114 9.61 14.68 -1.94
C TYR A 114 10.57 15.82 -2.29
N LEU A 115 11.87 15.69 -1.98
CA LEU A 115 12.86 16.67 -2.39
C LEU A 115 13.02 16.70 -3.91
N ILE A 116 13.03 15.54 -4.56
CA ILE A 116 13.11 15.46 -6.03
C ILE A 116 11.84 16.09 -6.64
N VAL A 117 10.65 15.65 -6.22
CA VAL A 117 9.38 16.21 -6.71
C VAL A 117 9.27 17.71 -6.44
N GLY A 118 9.67 18.14 -5.24
CA GLY A 118 9.71 19.53 -4.82
C GLY A 118 10.68 20.37 -5.65
N SER A 119 11.84 19.83 -6.01
CA SER A 119 12.82 20.52 -6.88
C SER A 119 12.29 20.72 -8.30
N ILE A 120 11.59 19.73 -8.85
CA ILE A 120 10.92 19.83 -10.16
C ILE A 120 9.80 20.88 -10.10
N GLY A 121 8.98 20.85 -9.04
CA GLY A 121 7.95 21.85 -8.80
C GLY A 121 8.51 23.27 -8.66
N PHE A 122 9.62 23.41 -7.94
CA PHE A 122 10.33 24.68 -7.77
C PHE A 122 10.87 25.20 -9.11
N PHE A 123 11.47 24.34 -9.93
CA PHE A 123 11.92 24.72 -11.27
C PHE A 123 10.75 25.17 -12.16
N GLY A 124 9.63 24.45 -12.12
CA GLY A 124 8.39 24.84 -12.81
C GLY A 124 7.86 26.21 -12.35
N LEU A 125 7.95 26.51 -11.05
CA LEU A 125 7.58 27.81 -10.49
C LEU A 125 8.51 28.93 -10.97
N VAL A 126 9.83 28.70 -10.99
CA VAL A 126 10.83 29.66 -11.50
C VAL A 126 10.59 29.96 -12.98
N LEU A 127 10.30 28.95 -13.80
CA LEU A 127 9.95 29.14 -15.22
C LEU A 127 8.68 30.00 -15.38
N LEU A 128 7.67 29.78 -14.55
CA LEU A 128 6.44 30.58 -14.53
C LEU A 128 6.68 32.05 -14.21
N ILE A 129 7.57 32.32 -13.26
CA ILE A 129 8.02 33.68 -12.90
C ILE A 129 8.72 34.33 -14.10
N MET A 130 9.64 33.61 -14.75
CA MET A 130 10.39 34.11 -15.92
C MET A 130 9.49 34.43 -17.12
N LEU A 131 8.43 33.64 -17.32
CA LEU A 131 7.44 33.86 -18.39
C LEU A 131 6.47 35.00 -18.12
N ASN A 132 6.66 35.74 -17.02
CA ASN A 132 5.86 36.90 -16.58
C ASN A 132 4.34 36.65 -16.57
N LYS A 133 3.94 35.39 -16.39
CA LYS A 133 2.53 34.92 -16.37
C LYS A 133 1.89 35.00 -14.99
N ILE A 134 2.52 35.71 -14.05
CA ILE A 134 2.03 35.92 -12.68
C ILE A 134 0.97 37.01 -12.69
N ARG A 135 -0.17 36.69 -13.30
CA ARG A 135 -1.44 37.33 -12.92
C ARG A 135 -1.95 36.63 -11.66
N ARG A 136 -2.65 37.34 -10.77
CA ARG A 136 -3.28 36.75 -9.57
C ARG A 136 -4.16 35.57 -10.01
N GLY A 137 -3.69 34.33 -9.80
CA GLY A 137 -4.34 33.09 -10.23
C GLY A 137 -3.53 32.19 -11.19
N GLY A 138 -2.46 32.68 -11.81
CA GLY A 138 -1.65 31.90 -12.78
C GLY A 138 -0.96 30.67 -12.17
N VAL A 139 -0.44 30.81 -10.95
CA VAL A 139 0.24 29.70 -10.22
C VAL A 139 -0.76 28.60 -9.84
N LEU A 140 -1.93 28.98 -9.35
CA LEU A 140 -2.96 28.04 -8.92
C LEU A 140 -3.59 27.32 -10.11
N GLY A 141 -3.84 28.03 -11.21
CA GLY A 141 -4.29 27.42 -12.47
C GLY A 141 -3.26 26.47 -13.08
N PHE A 142 -1.97 26.82 -13.03
CA PHE A 142 -0.90 25.91 -13.46
C PHE A 142 -0.81 24.67 -12.57
N ALA A 143 -0.86 24.82 -11.24
CA ALA A 143 -0.86 23.70 -10.31
C ALA A 143 -2.05 22.76 -10.55
N MET A 144 -3.25 23.31 -10.81
CA MET A 144 -4.42 22.52 -11.19
C MET A 144 -4.21 21.77 -12.51
N ALA A 145 -3.66 22.44 -13.53
CA ALA A 145 -3.38 21.81 -14.83
C ALA A 145 -2.32 20.70 -14.72
N CYS A 146 -1.24 20.92 -13.97
CA CYS A 146 -0.22 19.91 -13.71
C CYS A 146 -0.77 18.71 -12.94
N SER A 147 -1.57 18.95 -11.89
CA SER A 147 -2.23 17.88 -11.12
C SER A 147 -3.18 17.06 -12.00
N ASN A 148 -3.99 17.72 -12.83
CA ASN A 148 -4.88 17.05 -13.76
C ASN A 148 -4.12 16.22 -14.81
N THR A 149 -3.06 16.79 -15.39
CA THR A 149 -2.20 16.10 -16.37
C THR A 149 -1.56 14.88 -15.73
N PHE A 150 -1.01 15.00 -14.52
CA PHE A 150 -0.46 13.87 -13.77
C PHE A 150 -1.50 12.77 -13.54
N GLY A 151 -2.71 13.13 -13.12
CA GLY A 151 -3.81 12.18 -12.92
C GLY A 151 -4.21 11.47 -14.21
N LEU A 152 -4.33 12.18 -15.32
CA LEU A 152 -4.66 11.60 -16.63
C LEU A 152 -3.55 10.69 -17.14
N VAL A 153 -2.29 11.13 -17.09
CA VAL A 153 -1.14 10.33 -17.52
C VAL A 153 -1.06 9.04 -16.70
N THR A 154 -1.15 9.14 -15.37
CA THR A 154 -1.16 7.97 -14.48
C THR A 154 -2.34 7.05 -14.78
N GLY A 155 -3.53 7.61 -15.00
CA GLY A 155 -4.73 6.85 -15.38
C GLY A 155 -4.56 6.09 -16.70
N VAL A 156 -3.97 6.72 -17.72
CA VAL A 156 -3.68 6.07 -19.01
C VAL A 156 -2.70 4.91 -18.84
N PHE A 157 -1.63 5.07 -18.04
CA PHE A 157 -0.70 3.98 -17.77
C PHE A 157 -1.36 2.80 -17.04
N LEU A 158 -2.16 3.08 -16.01
CA LEU A 158 -2.88 2.06 -15.25
C LEU A 158 -3.89 1.31 -16.13
N LEU A 159 -4.66 2.03 -16.95
CA LEU A 159 -5.61 1.44 -17.89
C LEU A 159 -4.90 0.62 -18.96
N GLY A 160 -3.78 1.12 -19.50
CA GLY A 160 -2.96 0.39 -20.47
C GLY A 160 -2.46 -0.95 -19.92
N PHE A 161 -1.98 -0.96 -18.68
CA PHE A 161 -1.60 -2.20 -18.00
C PHE A 161 -2.79 -3.13 -17.82
N GLY A 162 -3.92 -2.61 -17.29
CA GLY A 162 -5.13 -3.38 -17.05
C GLY A 162 -5.68 -4.05 -18.32
N VAL A 163 -5.72 -3.33 -19.44
CA VAL A 163 -6.17 -3.87 -20.73
C VAL A 163 -5.25 -5.00 -21.22
N SER A 164 -3.95 -4.97 -20.92
CA SER A 164 -3.01 -5.98 -21.41
C SER A 164 -2.91 -7.21 -20.51
N GLU A 165 -2.92 -7.03 -19.18
CA GLU A 165 -2.66 -8.12 -18.24
C GLU A 165 -3.90 -8.95 -17.94
N ILE A 166 -5.10 -8.36 -17.95
CA ILE A 166 -6.35 -9.10 -17.76
C ILE A 166 -6.52 -10.21 -18.81
N PRO A 167 -6.48 -9.93 -20.13
CA PRO A 167 -6.66 -10.98 -21.15
C PRO A 167 -5.51 -11.97 -21.19
N LYS A 168 -4.25 -11.53 -21.01
CA LYS A 168 -3.10 -12.45 -20.89
C LYS A 168 -3.28 -13.39 -19.69
N GLY A 169 -3.74 -12.85 -18.56
CA GLY A 169 -4.03 -13.62 -17.36
C GLY A 169 -5.14 -14.66 -17.61
N LEU A 170 -6.22 -14.27 -18.26
CA LEU A 170 -7.30 -15.17 -18.68
C LEU A 170 -6.80 -16.27 -19.60
N TRP A 171 -6.03 -15.93 -20.63
CA TRP A 171 -5.47 -16.91 -21.57
C TRP A 171 -4.52 -17.89 -20.87
N ARG A 172 -3.61 -17.40 -20.03
CA ARG A 172 -2.68 -18.22 -19.26
C ARG A 172 -3.38 -19.11 -18.24
N ASN A 173 -4.50 -18.64 -17.67
CA ASN A 173 -5.28 -19.42 -16.72
C ASN A 173 -6.19 -20.46 -17.38
N ALA A 174 -6.54 -20.29 -18.66
CA ALA A 174 -7.36 -21.24 -19.41
C ALA A 174 -6.63 -22.55 -19.74
N ASP A 175 -5.30 -22.53 -19.89
CA ASP A 175 -4.49 -23.73 -20.17
C ASP A 175 -4.21 -24.57 -18.91
N TRP A 176 -5.13 -25.47 -18.59
CA TRP A 176 -5.07 -26.33 -17.41
C TRP A 176 -3.83 -27.23 -17.34
N THR A 177 -3.38 -27.77 -18.47
CA THR A 177 -2.23 -28.70 -18.55
C THR A 177 -0.90 -28.00 -18.24
N THR A 178 -0.69 -26.83 -18.83
CA THR A 178 0.48 -25.98 -18.56
C THR A 178 0.46 -25.49 -17.12
N ARG A 179 -0.72 -25.09 -16.61
CA ARG A 179 -0.88 -24.62 -15.23
C ARG A 179 -0.54 -25.70 -14.21
N GLN A 180 -1.00 -26.93 -14.43
CA GLN A 180 -0.67 -28.07 -13.56
C GLN A 180 0.84 -28.34 -13.54
N LYS A 181 1.51 -28.37 -14.70
CA LYS A 181 2.98 -28.55 -14.76
C LYS A 181 3.73 -27.46 -13.99
N VAL A 182 3.33 -26.20 -14.14
CA VAL A 182 3.97 -25.08 -13.43
C VAL A 182 3.73 -25.16 -11.92
N LEU A 183 2.51 -25.50 -11.49
CA LEU A 183 2.20 -25.65 -10.07
C LEU A 183 2.96 -26.83 -9.45
N SER A 184 2.99 -27.99 -10.11
CA SER A 184 3.77 -29.14 -9.66
C SER A 184 5.26 -28.81 -9.56
N HIS A 185 5.81 -28.07 -10.52
CA HIS A 185 7.20 -27.62 -10.46
C HIS A 185 7.44 -26.64 -9.30
N LYS A 186 6.51 -25.71 -9.03
CA LYS A 186 6.58 -24.80 -7.87
C LYS A 186 6.52 -25.56 -6.54
N ILE A 187 5.62 -26.53 -6.42
CA ILE A 187 5.49 -27.38 -5.23
C ILE A 187 6.79 -28.17 -5.03
N ALA A 188 7.33 -28.78 -6.08
CA ALA A 188 8.61 -29.50 -6.01
C ALA A 188 9.75 -28.58 -5.54
N LYS A 189 9.86 -27.36 -6.10
CA LYS A 189 10.86 -26.37 -5.65
C LYS A 189 10.67 -25.94 -4.19
N MET A 190 9.42 -25.74 -3.75
CA MET A 190 9.17 -25.39 -2.35
C MET A 190 9.50 -26.55 -1.41
N ALA A 191 9.22 -27.80 -1.80
CA ALA A 191 9.58 -28.98 -1.04
C ALA A 191 11.10 -29.11 -0.88
N VAL A 192 11.86 -28.92 -1.97
CA VAL A 192 13.34 -28.91 -1.91
C VAL A 192 13.85 -27.81 -0.98
N LYS A 193 13.32 -26.59 -1.12
CA LYS A 193 13.74 -25.47 -0.27
C LYS A 193 13.40 -25.68 1.21
N LEU A 194 12.28 -26.33 1.50
CA LEU A 194 11.88 -26.69 2.87
C LEU A 194 12.85 -27.72 3.46
N ASP A 195 13.23 -28.72 2.67
CA ASP A 195 14.19 -29.75 3.07
C ASP A 195 15.57 -29.15 3.37
N ASP A 196 16.06 -28.26 2.49
CA ASP A 196 17.32 -27.52 2.69
C ASP A 196 17.30 -26.73 4.01
N THR A 197 16.23 -25.96 4.27
CA THR A 197 16.10 -25.20 5.52
C THR A 197 15.96 -26.08 6.76
N HIS A 198 15.33 -27.24 6.63
CA HIS A 198 15.21 -28.20 7.72
C HIS A 198 16.58 -28.81 8.05
N GLN A 199 17.39 -29.09 7.02
CA GLN A 199 18.76 -29.59 7.19
C GLN A 199 19.68 -28.54 7.83
N GLU A 200 19.60 -27.28 7.40
CA GLU A 200 20.33 -26.16 8.03
C GLU A 200 19.97 -26.01 9.52
N LEU A 201 18.68 -26.08 9.84
CA LEU A 201 18.21 -26.02 11.23
C LEU A 201 18.74 -27.20 12.06
N SER A 202 18.69 -28.41 11.52
CA SER A 202 19.21 -29.61 12.20
C SER A 202 20.71 -29.48 12.47
N ASN A 203 21.49 -29.01 11.50
CA ASN A 203 22.92 -28.76 11.67
C ASN A 203 23.19 -27.71 12.77
N ALA A 204 22.42 -26.61 12.80
CA ALA A 204 22.56 -25.58 13.83
C ALA A 204 22.27 -26.11 15.24
N ILE A 205 21.24 -26.95 15.40
CA ILE A 205 20.90 -27.58 16.69
C ILE A 205 22.04 -28.49 17.15
N VAL A 206 22.58 -29.32 16.26
CA VAL A 206 23.69 -30.23 16.59
C VAL A 206 24.93 -29.46 17.04
N VAL A 207 25.25 -28.33 16.38
CA VAL A 207 26.38 -27.47 16.80
C VAL A 207 26.17 -26.90 18.21
N VAL A 208 24.97 -26.41 18.51
CA VAL A 208 24.64 -25.87 19.84
C VAL A 208 24.74 -26.96 20.92
N ASP A 209 24.26 -28.17 20.64
CA ASP A 209 24.36 -29.29 21.57
C ASP A 209 25.83 -29.70 21.81
N TRP A 210 26.66 -29.70 20.76
CA TRP A 210 28.10 -29.93 20.87
C TRP A 210 28.80 -28.87 21.72
N GLU A 211 28.51 -27.58 21.50
CA GLU A 211 29.07 -26.50 22.31
C GLU A 211 28.66 -26.63 23.77
N LYS A 212 27.39 -26.94 24.04
CA LYS A 212 26.87 -27.13 25.40
C LYS A 212 27.53 -28.31 26.11
N MET A 213 27.74 -29.42 25.39
CA MET A 213 28.45 -30.59 25.91
C MET A 213 29.92 -30.29 26.23
N ILE A 214 30.61 -29.57 25.32
CA ILE A 214 32.00 -29.14 25.55
C ILE A 214 32.09 -28.23 26.79
N TRP A 215 31.18 -27.27 26.93
CA TRP A 215 31.11 -26.41 28.11
C TRP A 215 30.90 -27.18 29.41
N THR A 216 29.98 -28.16 29.41
CA THR A 216 29.76 -29.01 30.59
C THR A 216 30.97 -29.88 30.92
N MET A 217 31.68 -30.41 29.91
CA MET A 217 32.93 -31.14 30.12
C MET A 217 34.04 -30.23 30.66
N MET A 218 34.16 -28.98 30.20
CA MET A 218 35.12 -28.01 30.75
C MET A 218 34.79 -27.66 32.21
N GLN A 219 33.51 -27.47 32.52
CA GLN A 219 33.06 -27.16 33.88
C GLN A 219 33.32 -28.33 34.83
N MET A 220 33.02 -29.57 34.41
CA MET A 220 33.36 -30.77 35.19
C MET A 220 34.87 -30.90 35.39
N ARG A 221 35.69 -30.61 34.37
CA ARG A 221 37.15 -30.63 34.48
C ARG A 221 37.68 -29.62 35.51
N ASN A 222 37.15 -28.40 35.52
CA ASN A 222 37.54 -27.37 36.50
C ASN A 222 37.12 -27.72 37.93
N GLN A 223 35.99 -28.43 38.11
CA GLN A 223 35.57 -28.91 39.44
C GLN A 223 36.49 -30.02 39.99
N TRP A 224 37.11 -30.83 39.13
CA TRP A 224 38.05 -31.88 39.53
C TRP A 224 39.48 -31.39 39.80
N GLN A 225 39.82 -30.15 39.43
CA GLN A 225 41.15 -29.55 39.61
C GLN A 225 41.28 -28.73 40.92
N HIS A 226 40.21 -28.67 41.72
CA HIS A 226 40.17 -28.07 43.05
C HIS A 226 39.86 -29.14 44.11
#